data_AF-A0A3D0FRX3-F1
#
_entry.id   AF-A0A3D0FRX3-F1
#
_cell.length_a   1.000
_cell.length_b   1.000
_cell.length_c   1.000
_cell.angle_alpha   90.00
_cell.angle_beta   90.00
_cell.angle_gamma   90.00
#
_symmetry.space_group_name_H-M   'P 1'
#
loop_
_entity.id
_entity.type
_entity.pdbx_description
1 polymer ?
#
loop_
_entity_poly.entity_id
_entity_poly.type
_entity_poly.pdbx_seq_one_letter_code
_entity_poly.pdbx_strand_id
1 'polypeptide(L)' 'MINFTRKKTSRKKHSAAFKAQVAIEAIKEQETLSELSKRFGVHPQMISTWKREFLSRSPEIFSTKAPDEEDEKRE' A
#
# COMPACT_ATOMS: atom_id res chain seq x y z
N MET A 1 -13.61 -21.34 28.83
CA MET A 1 -13.41 -19.91 28.52
C MET A 1 -11.97 -19.75 28.03
N ILE A 2 -11.76 -19.45 26.74
CA ILE A 2 -10.40 -19.30 26.18
C ILE A 2 -10.06 -17.81 26.20
N ASN A 3 -9.22 -17.40 27.15
CA ASN A 3 -8.71 -16.03 27.22
C ASN A 3 -7.60 -15.84 26.18
N PHE A 4 -7.93 -15.24 25.04
CA PHE A 4 -6.95 -14.82 24.04
C PHE A 4 -6.45 -13.43 24.41
N THR A 5 -5.35 -13.35 25.15
CA THR A 5 -4.62 -12.10 25.40
C THR A 5 -4.13 -11.54 24.06
N ARG A 6 -4.87 -10.57 23.52
CA ARG A 6 -4.58 -9.90 22.26
C ARG A 6 -3.30 -9.08 22.39
N LYS A 7 -2.15 -9.68 22.06
CA LYS A 7 -0.88 -8.94 21.86
C LYS A 7 -1.13 -7.88 20.79
N LYS A 8 -1.10 -6.60 21.17
CA LYS A 8 -1.33 -5.46 20.27
C LYS A 8 -0.15 -5.35 19.30
N THR A 9 -0.21 -6.07 18.19
CA THR A 9 0.72 -5.90 17.07
C THR A 9 0.54 -4.50 16.51
N SER A 10 1.49 -3.62 16.84
CA SER A 10 1.68 -2.34 16.17
C SER A 10 1.73 -2.60 14.66
N ARG A 11 0.70 -2.16 13.93
CA ARG A 11 0.68 -2.27 12.48
C ARG A 11 1.74 -1.30 11.95
N LYS A 12 2.77 -1.82 11.25
CA LYS A 12 3.72 -0.98 10.54
C LYS A 12 2.95 -0.08 9.57
N LYS A 13 3.03 1.23 9.76
CA LYS A 13 2.48 2.20 8.81
C LYS A 13 3.47 2.29 7.64
N HIS A 14 2.96 2.10 6.43
CA HIS A 14 3.72 2.32 5.19
C HIS A 14 3.34 3.67 4.59
N SER A 15 4.32 4.44 4.13
CA SER A 15 4.08 5.73 3.47
C SER A 15 3.32 5.54 2.15
N ALA A 16 2.61 6.58 1.69
CA ALA A 16 1.89 6.55 0.43
C ALA A 16 2.83 6.26 -0.76
N ALA A 17 4.00 6.90 -0.78
CA ALA A 17 5.04 6.68 -1.79
C ALA A 17 5.51 5.22 -1.84
N PHE A 18 5.74 4.59 -0.67
CA PHE A 18 6.16 3.19 -0.61
C PHE A 18 5.07 2.25 -1.14
N LYS A 19 3.81 2.48 -0.77
CA LYS A 19 2.69 1.68 -1.27
C LYS A 19 2.55 1.80 -2.80
N ALA A 20 2.69 3.01 -3.33
CA ALA A 20 2.63 3.27 -4.76
C ALA A 20 3.78 2.56 -5.51
N GLN A 21 5.02 2.64 -5.00
CA GLN A 21 6.16 1.94 -5.57
C GLN A 21 5.94 0.42 -5.63
N VAL A 22 5.48 -0.18 -4.54
CA VAL A 22 5.18 -1.63 -4.48
C VAL A 22 4.03 -2.01 -5.40
N ALA A 23 2.98 -1.18 -5.49
CA ALA A 23 1.85 -1.41 -6.38
C ALA A 23 2.28 -1.36 -7.86
N ILE A 24 3.13 -0.39 -8.24
CA ILE A 24 3.68 -0.26 -9.59
C ILE A 24 4.47 -1.52 -9.95
N GLU A 25 5.35 -2.00 -9.06
CA GLU A 25 6.14 -3.20 -9.33
C GLU A 25 5.24 -4.45 -9.48
N ALA A 26 4.18 -4.54 -8.69
CA ALA A 26 3.17 -5.60 -8.81
C ALA A 26 2.31 -5.49 -10.09
N ILE A 27 2.17 -4.30 -10.68
CA ILE A 27 1.48 -4.08 -11.96
C ILE A 27 2.36 -4.47 -13.15
N LYS A 28 3.69 -4.27 -13.05
CA LYS A 28 4.63 -4.67 -14.10
C LYS A 28 4.72 -6.19 -14.29
N GLU A 29 4.28 -6.97 -13.29
CA GLU A 29 4.20 -8.44 -13.30
C GLU A 29 5.53 -9.13 -13.67
N GLN A 30 6.66 -8.45 -13.43
CA GLN A 30 8.01 -8.99 -13.66
C GLN A 30 8.45 -9.95 -12.55
N GLU A 31 7.93 -9.75 -11.34
CA GLU A 31 8.19 -10.56 -10.15
C GLU A 31 6.85 -11.06 -9.60
N THR A 32 6.86 -12.28 -9.07
CA THR A 32 5.69 -12.83 -8.36
C THR A 32 5.45 -12.08 -7.05
N LEU A 33 4.22 -12.14 -6.52
CA LEU A 33 3.89 -11.52 -5.23
C LEU A 33 4.77 -12.06 -4.08
N SER A 34 5.24 -13.31 -4.18
CA SER A 34 6.13 -13.94 -3.22
C SER A 34 7.55 -13.36 -3.27
N GLU A 35 8.06 -13.03 -4.45
CA GLU A 35 9.37 -12.39 -4.63
C GLU A 35 9.32 -10.94 -4.18
N LEU A 36 8.29 -10.20 -4.59
CA LEU A 36 8.04 -8.83 -4.10
C LEU A 36 7.90 -8.80 -2.58
N SER A 37 7.27 -9.82 -1.99
CA SER A 37 7.15 -9.94 -0.55
C SER A 37 8.51 -10.05 0.14
N LYS A 38 9.43 -10.83 -0.43
CA LYS A 38 10.81 -10.97 0.09
C LYS A 38 11.60 -9.68 -0.10
N ARG A 39 11.50 -9.06 -1.29
CA ARG A 39 12.24 -7.84 -1.66
C ARG A 39 11.84 -6.62 -0.82
N PHE A 40 10.54 -6.43 -0.60
CA PHE A 40 10.01 -5.26 0.11
C PHE A 40 9.67 -5.54 1.59
N GLY A 41 9.74 -6.80 2.04
CA GLY A 41 9.36 -7.19 3.40
C GLY A 41 7.88 -6.99 3.71
N VAL A 42 7.03 -7.07 2.68
CA VAL A 42 5.57 -6.85 2.77
C VAL A 42 4.84 -8.16 2.52
N HIS A 43 3.75 -8.42 3.23
CA HIS A 43 2.96 -9.64 3.01
C HIS A 43 2.29 -9.63 1.60
N PRO A 44 2.27 -10.74 0.84
CA PRO A 44 1.70 -10.80 -0.52
C PRO A 44 0.27 -10.26 -0.64
N GLN A 45 -0.57 -10.53 0.36
CA GLN A 45 -1.94 -10.02 0.41
C GLN A 45 -2.03 -8.48 0.45
N MET A 46 -1.08 -7.82 1.12
CA MET A 46 -1.02 -6.35 1.17
C MET A 46 -0.61 -5.78 -0.19
N ILE A 47 0.34 -6.44 -0.87
CA ILE A 47 0.78 -6.08 -2.23
C ILE A 47 -0.40 -6.14 -3.20
N SER A 48 -1.18 -7.22 -3.16
CA SER A 48 -2.40 -7.38 -3.98
C SER A 48 -3.44 -6.29 -3.67
N THR A 49 -3.61 -5.95 -2.39
CA THR A 49 -4.52 -4.88 -1.97
C THR A 49 -4.09 -3.52 -2.52
N TRP A 50 -2.81 -3.17 -2.38
CA TRP A 50 -2.28 -1.90 -2.89
C TRP A 50 -2.30 -1.81 -4.42
N LYS A 51 -2.03 -2.92 -5.13
CA LYS A 51 -2.21 -2.99 -6.59
C LYS A 51 -3.64 -2.60 -6.99
N ARG A 52 -4.64 -3.18 -6.34
CA ARG A 52 -6.06 -2.87 -6.60
C ARG A 52 -6.42 -1.42 -6.23
N GLU A 53 -5.99 -0.95 -5.06
CA GLU A 53 -6.24 0.42 -4.61
C GLU A 53 -5.62 1.45 -5.57
N PHE A 54 -4.38 1.21 -6.01
CA PHE A 54 -3.67 2.08 -6.93
C PHE A 54 -4.40 2.18 -8.27
N LEU A 55 -4.79 1.04 -8.86
CA LEU A 55 -5.55 1.03 -10.11
C LEU A 55 -6.90 1.75 -9.99
N SER A 56 -7.62 1.55 -8.88
CA SER A 56 -8.92 2.18 -8.64
C SER A 56 -8.82 3.71 -8.49
N ARG A 57 -7.76 4.20 -7.83
CA ARG A 57 -7.60 5.64 -7.54
C ARG A 57 -6.79 6.39 -8.61
N SER A 58 -6.03 5.66 -9.44
CA SER A 58 -5.22 6.28 -10.50
C SER A 58 -6.00 7.19 -11.46
N PRO A 59 -7.27 6.93 -11.84
CA PRO A 59 -8.05 7.83 -12.69
C PRO A 59 -8.38 9.16 -12.01
N GLU A 60 -8.54 9.17 -10.68
CA GLU A 60 -8.85 10.39 -9.91
C GLU A 60 -7.74 11.42 -10.04
N ILE A 61 -6.47 10.97 -10.14
CA ILE A 61 -5.29 11.83 -10.35
C ILE A 61 -5.39 12.63 -11.64
N PHE A 62 -5.99 12.05 -12.69
CA PHE A 62 -6.14 12.71 -13.98
C PHE A 62 -7.47 13.47 -14.12
N SER A 63 -8.43 13.23 -13.22
CA SER A 63 -9.74 13.91 -13.22
C SER A 63 -9.77 15.17 -12.37
N THR A 64 -8.86 15.31 -11.41
CA THR A 64 -8.76 16.46 -10.49
C THR A 64 -7.61 17.37 -10.93
N LYS A 65 -7.81 18.70 -10.91
CA LYS A 65 -6.69 19.66 -10.99
C LYS A 65 -5.74 19.38 -9.82
N ALA A 66 -4.43 19.39 -10.07
CA ALA A 66 -3.42 19.12 -9.06
C ALA A 66 -3.78 19.85 -7.75
N PRO A 67 -3.80 19.16 -6.59
CA PRO A 67 -4.10 19.81 -5.32
C PRO A 67 -3.03 20.89 -5.09
N ASP A 68 -3.47 22.13 -4.84
CA ASP A 68 -2.60 23.16 -4.28
C ASP A 68 -2.01 22.62 -2.97
N GLU A 69 -0.72 22.86 -2.72
CA GLU A 69 0.17 22.18 -1.76
C GLU A 69 -0.19 22.33 -0.25
N GLU A 70 -1.46 22.27 0.15
CA GLU A 70 -1.91 22.65 1.50
C GLU A 70 -2.32 21.49 2.42
N ASP A 71 -2.38 20.24 1.93
CA ASP A 71 -2.86 19.08 2.72
C ASP A 71 -1.75 18.24 3.40
N GLU A 72 -0.58 18.83 3.70
CA GLU A 72 0.47 18.20 4.52
C GLU A 72 0.43 18.62 6.01
N LYS A 73 -0.73 19.07 6.50
CA LYS A 73 -0.99 19.21 7.94
C LYS A 73 -2.27 18.50 8.36
N ARG A 74 -2.20 17.18 8.53
CA ARG A 74 -2.88 16.46 9.62
C ARG A 74 -2.49 14.96 9.66
N GLU A 75 -1.75 14.65 10.73
CA GLU A 75 -1.74 13.40 11.53
C GLU A 75 -0.82 12.22 11.16
#